data_AF-A0A7C2Q3A0-F1
#
_entry.id   AF-A0A7C2Q3A0-F1
#
_cell.length_a   1.000
_cell.length_b   1.000
_cell.length_c   1.000
_cell.angle_alpha   90.00
_cell.angle_beta   90.00
_cell.angle_gamma   90.00
#
_symmetry.space_group_name_H-M   'P 1'
#
loop_
_entity.id
_entity.type
_entity.pdbx_description
1 polymer ?
#
loop_
_entity_poly.entity_id
_entity_poly.type
_entity_poly.pdbx_seq_one_letter_code
_entity_poly.pdbx_strand_id
1 'polypeptide(L)'
;MEWRVPSLLFRRYEGNPILTPADWPYPVNAVFNPGAIEHEGETLLLVRVEDLRGFSHLTLARSRNGRTNWRIEPQPTLERDPRYKEECWGIEDPRIVWLADREQYAITYVSFSRGGPLISLALTRDFRHFERIGPLLPPEDKDASLFPRRIRDRYVLLHRPIIR
;
A
#
# COMPACT_ATOMS: atom_id res chain seq x y z
N MET A 1 -24.17 13.75 22.00
CA MET A 1 -22.85 13.73 21.33
C MET A 1 -22.98 14.63 20.11
N GLU A 2 -22.45 15.85 20.16
CA GLU A 2 -22.53 16.78 19.02
C GLU A 2 -21.53 16.34 17.95
N TRP A 3 -22.04 15.97 16.78
CA TRP A 3 -21.22 15.66 15.62
C TRP A 3 -20.60 16.95 15.09
N ARG A 4 -19.30 17.14 15.33
CA ARG A 4 -18.54 18.22 14.69
C ARG A 4 -18.36 17.88 13.21
N VAL A 5 -18.66 18.82 12.33
CA VAL A 5 -18.46 18.69 10.88
C VAL A 5 -16.98 18.40 10.62
N PRO A 6 -16.60 17.37 9.81
CA PRO A 6 -15.20 16.98 9.61
C PRO A 6 -14.26 18.10 9.14
N SER A 7 -14.80 19.11 8.45
CA SER A 7 -14.07 20.31 8.02
C SER A 7 -13.55 21.16 9.18
N LEU A 8 -14.05 20.97 10.40
CA LEU A 8 -13.57 21.64 11.61
C LEU A 8 -12.28 21.00 12.16
N LEU A 9 -11.95 19.76 11.78
CA LEU A 9 -10.79 19.02 12.30
C LEU A 9 -9.71 18.79 11.23
N PHE A 10 -10.12 18.58 9.97
CA PHE A 10 -9.20 18.32 8.87
C PHE A 10 -9.32 19.39 7.80
N ARG A 11 -8.18 19.97 7.43
CA ARG A 11 -8.07 20.83 6.25
C ARG A 11 -7.61 20.01 5.05
N ARG A 12 -8.47 19.90 4.04
CA ARG A 12 -8.06 19.30 2.75
C ARG A 12 -7.03 20.20 2.09
N TYR A 13 -6.05 19.59 1.42
CA TYR A 13 -5.13 20.33 0.58
C TYR A 13 -5.89 20.94 -0.60
N GLU A 14 -5.70 22.24 -0.85
CA GLU A 14 -6.40 22.97 -1.91
C GLU A 14 -6.02 22.46 -3.31
N GLY A 15 -4.81 21.91 -3.47
CA GLY A 15 -4.30 21.35 -4.72
C GLY A 15 -4.70 19.90 -4.97
N ASN A 16 -5.74 19.39 -4.31
CA ASN A 16 -6.25 18.05 -4.58
C ASN A 16 -6.94 17.97 -5.95
N PRO A 17 -6.88 16.81 -6.66
CA PRO A 17 -6.15 15.60 -6.28
C PRO A 17 -4.62 15.75 -6.44
N ILE A 18 -3.84 15.17 -5.51
CA ILE A 18 -2.36 15.22 -5.56
C ILE A 18 -1.74 14.32 -6.64
N LEU A 19 -2.51 13.33 -7.11
CA LEU A 19 -2.15 12.34 -8.13
C LEU A 19 -3.41 11.94 -8.89
N THR A 20 -3.30 11.77 -10.20
CA THR A 20 -4.36 11.37 -11.12
C THR A 20 -3.84 10.31 -12.09
N PRO A 21 -4.72 9.54 -12.75
CA PRO A 21 -4.31 8.60 -13.79
C PRO A 21 -3.46 9.22 -14.91
N ALA A 22 -3.65 10.51 -15.21
CA ALA A 22 -2.91 11.21 -16.26
C ALA A 22 -1.44 11.49 -15.90
N ASP A 23 -1.07 11.42 -14.61
CA ASP A 23 0.31 11.63 -14.16
C ASP A 23 1.20 10.39 -14.43
N TRP A 24 0.59 9.24 -14.72
CA TRP A 24 1.31 7.99 -14.89
C TRP A 24 2.01 7.89 -16.25
N PRO A 25 3.27 7.43 -16.30
CA PRO A 25 4.03 7.32 -17.55
C PRO A 25 3.65 6.12 -18.41
N TYR A 26 2.63 5.35 -17.99
CA TYR A 26 2.08 4.21 -18.72
C TYR A 26 0.55 4.15 -18.53
N PRO A 27 -0.18 3.42 -19.40
CA PRO A 27 -1.64 3.38 -19.35
C PRO A 27 -2.17 2.77 -18.05
N VAL A 28 -3.06 3.50 -17.37
CA VAL A 28 -3.71 3.09 -16.12
C VAL A 28 -5.19 3.49 -16.14
N ASN A 29 -6.03 2.74 -15.43
CA ASN A 29 -7.44 3.06 -15.26
C ASN A 29 -7.66 4.01 -14.08
N ALA A 30 -7.06 3.68 -12.93
CA ALA A 30 -7.23 4.42 -11.68
C ALA A 30 -5.99 4.34 -10.78
N VAL A 31 -5.77 5.38 -9.97
CA VAL A 31 -4.67 5.45 -8.99
C VAL A 31 -5.20 5.94 -7.65
N PHE A 32 -5.02 5.15 -6.59
CA PHE A 32 -5.68 5.39 -5.31
C PHE A 32 -5.04 4.57 -4.16
N ASN A 33 -5.61 4.67 -2.96
CA ASN A 33 -5.28 3.88 -1.77
C ASN A 33 -3.78 3.60 -1.50
N PRO A 34 -2.90 4.62 -1.54
CA PRO A 34 -1.48 4.37 -1.33
C PRO A 34 -1.18 3.98 0.12
N GLY A 35 -0.12 3.19 0.28
CA GLY A 35 0.67 3.18 1.51
C GLY A 35 1.58 4.41 1.53
N ALA A 36 1.80 5.01 2.70
CA ALA A 36 2.58 6.24 2.81
C ALA A 36 3.63 6.11 3.92
N ILE A 37 4.85 6.59 3.66
CA ILE A 37 5.90 6.72 4.67
C ILE A 37 6.87 7.83 4.29
N GLU A 38 7.62 8.34 5.26
CA GLU A 38 8.80 9.16 4.99
C GLU A 38 10.01 8.25 4.74
N HIS A 39 10.75 8.50 3.67
CA HIS A 39 11.92 7.72 3.30
C HIS A 39 12.97 8.66 2.68
N GLU A 40 14.19 8.65 3.23
CA GLU A 40 15.31 9.48 2.75
C GLU A 40 14.97 10.99 2.64
N GLY A 41 14.15 11.50 3.57
CA GLY A 41 13.74 12.91 3.62
C GLY A 41 12.67 13.30 2.58
N GLU A 42 12.03 12.32 1.94
CA GLU A 42 10.90 12.53 1.04
C GLU A 42 9.67 11.78 1.52
N THR A 43 8.49 12.29 1.15
CA THR A 43 7.26 11.51 1.24
C THR A 43 7.26 10.49 0.11
N LEU A 44 7.15 9.22 0.48
CA LEU A 44 7.02 8.09 -0.43
C LEU A 44 5.59 7.55 -0.33
N LEU A 45 4.95 7.40 -1.49
CA LEU A 45 3.70 6.68 -1.64
C LEU A 45 3.96 5.40 -2.42
N LEU A 46 3.45 4.28 -1.93
CA LEU A 46 3.30 3.05 -2.70
C LEU A 46 1.84 2.97 -3.14
N VAL A 47 1.57 3.44 -4.35
CA VAL A 47 0.22 3.71 -4.85
C VAL A 47 -0.38 2.45 -5.45
N ARG A 48 -1.64 2.13 -5.10
CA ARG A 48 -2.40 1.12 -5.84
C ARG A 48 -2.79 1.72 -7.18
N VAL A 49 -2.40 1.01 -8.23
CA VAL A 49 -2.68 1.35 -9.61
C VAL A 49 -3.50 0.21 -10.19
N GLU A 50 -4.68 0.53 -10.70
CA GLU A 50 -5.49 -0.41 -11.47
C GLU A 50 -5.17 -0.25 -12.96
N ASP A 51 -4.80 -1.34 -13.61
CA ASP A 51 -4.54 -1.37 -15.05
C ASP A 51 -5.85 -1.42 -15.87
N LEU A 52 -5.74 -1.30 -17.19
CA LEU A 52 -6.91 -1.32 -18.09
C LEU A 52 -7.61 -2.69 -18.19
N ARG A 53 -7.07 -3.73 -17.54
CA ARG A 53 -7.69 -5.06 -17.42
C ARG A 53 -8.44 -5.22 -16.09
N GLY A 54 -8.37 -4.23 -15.20
CA GLY A 54 -8.92 -4.28 -13.85
C GLY A 54 -8.03 -4.99 -12.83
N PHE A 55 -6.77 -5.30 -13.16
CA PHE A 55 -5.83 -5.86 -12.20
C PHE A 55 -5.02 -4.76 -11.55
N SER A 56 -4.81 -4.89 -10.24
CA SER A 56 -4.03 -3.91 -9.47
C SER A 56 -2.57 -4.33 -9.30
N HIS A 57 -1.69 -3.35 -9.34
CA HIS A 57 -0.29 -3.43 -8.95
C HIS A 57 0.09 -2.19 -8.12
N LEU A 58 1.30 -2.19 -7.58
CA LEU A 58 1.79 -1.11 -6.73
C LEU A 58 2.93 -0.35 -7.38
N THR A 59 2.86 0.98 -7.36
CA THR A 59 3.87 1.84 -7.99
C THR A 59 4.30 2.94 -7.05
N LEU A 60 5.61 3.14 -6.93
CA LEU A 60 6.16 4.19 -6.10
C LEU A 60 5.99 5.56 -6.73
N ALA A 61 5.65 6.53 -5.88
CA ALA A 61 5.72 7.95 -6.17
C ALA A 61 6.43 8.66 -5.01
N ARG A 62 7.36 9.56 -5.31
CA ARG A 62 8.11 10.34 -4.29
C ARG A 62 7.89 11.83 -4.47
N SER A 63 7.72 12.55 -3.36
CA SER A 63 7.65 14.01 -3.34
C SER A 63 8.35 14.55 -2.11
N ARG A 64 9.14 15.62 -2.29
CA ARG A 64 9.83 16.29 -1.17
C ARG A 64 8.89 16.91 -0.15
N ASN A 65 7.70 17.33 -0.57
CA ASN A 65 6.73 18.02 0.30
C ASN A 65 5.44 17.21 0.52
N GLY A 66 5.33 16.02 -0.09
CA GLY A 66 4.16 15.16 -0.01
C GLY A 66 2.88 15.74 -0.62
N ARG A 67 2.99 16.77 -1.47
CA ARG A 67 1.85 17.51 -2.04
C ARG A 67 1.93 17.71 -3.54
N THR A 68 3.11 18.05 -4.06
CA THR A 68 3.33 18.41 -5.47
C THR A 68 4.60 17.78 -6.03
N ASN A 69 4.81 17.90 -7.34
CA ASN A 69 6.04 17.47 -8.02
C ASN A 69 6.42 16.01 -7.74
N TRP A 70 5.41 15.13 -7.81
CA TRP A 70 5.59 13.71 -7.61
C TRP A 70 6.45 13.11 -8.72
N ARG A 71 7.46 12.34 -8.34
CA ARG A 71 8.27 11.51 -9.25
C ARG A 71 7.76 10.09 -9.15
N ILE A 72 7.10 9.63 -10.21
CA ILE A 72 6.46 8.31 -10.29
C ILE A 72 7.43 7.36 -11.02
N GLU A 73 7.57 6.14 -10.52
CA GLU A 73 8.40 5.13 -11.19
C GLU A 73 7.84 4.81 -12.60
N PRO A 74 8.71 4.62 -13.60
CA PRO A 74 8.28 4.43 -14.99
C PRO A 74 7.59 3.09 -15.26
N GLN A 75 7.65 2.17 -14.29
CA GLN A 75 7.09 0.83 -14.35
C GLN A 75 6.53 0.42 -12.98
N PRO A 76 5.63 -0.58 -12.92
CA PRO A 76 5.18 -1.16 -11.65
C PRO A 76 6.36 -1.49 -10.72
N THR A 77 6.31 -1.03 -9.47
CA THR A 77 7.34 -1.33 -8.47
C THR A 77 7.15 -2.75 -7.91
N LEU A 78 5.90 -3.10 -7.62
CA LEU A 78 5.51 -4.43 -7.20
C LEU A 78 4.28 -4.82 -8.01
N GLU A 79 4.38 -5.91 -8.76
CA GLU A 79 3.27 -6.51 -9.48
C GLU A 79 3.00 -7.92 -8.97
N ARG A 80 1.90 -8.54 -9.39
CA ARG A 80 1.67 -9.95 -9.11
C ARG A 80 2.85 -10.79 -9.58
N ASP A 81 3.27 -11.76 -8.78
CA ASP A 81 4.26 -12.73 -9.21
C ASP A 81 3.58 -14.08 -9.50
N PRO A 82 3.68 -14.64 -10.72
CA PRO A 82 3.04 -15.90 -11.08
C PRO A 82 3.40 -17.10 -10.19
N ARG A 83 4.50 -17.02 -9.43
CA ARG A 83 4.92 -18.05 -8.47
C ARG A 83 4.02 -18.07 -7.21
N TYR A 84 3.31 -16.98 -6.93
CA TYR A 84 2.44 -16.78 -5.77
C TYR A 84 0.97 -16.81 -6.22
N LYS A 85 0.31 -17.94 -6.00
CA LYS A 85 -1.04 -18.21 -6.54
C LYS A 85 -2.12 -17.28 -5.97
N GLU A 86 -1.89 -16.80 -4.76
CA GLU A 86 -2.72 -15.87 -4.00
C GLU A 86 -2.75 -14.46 -4.61
N GLU A 87 -1.82 -14.10 -5.50
CA GLU A 87 -1.74 -12.80 -6.17
C GLU A 87 -2.27 -12.80 -7.61
N CYS A 88 -2.88 -13.92 -8.06
CA CYS A 88 -3.10 -14.12 -9.50
C CYS A 88 -3.99 -13.07 -10.18
N TRP A 89 -4.82 -12.34 -9.43
CA TRP A 89 -5.67 -11.24 -9.91
C TRP A 89 -5.20 -9.84 -9.48
N GLY A 90 -4.01 -9.74 -8.89
CA GLY A 90 -3.39 -8.47 -8.52
C GLY A 90 -3.10 -8.34 -7.03
N ILE A 91 -2.48 -7.22 -6.71
CA ILE A 91 -2.11 -6.83 -5.35
C ILE A 91 -2.59 -5.40 -5.07
N GLU A 92 -3.11 -5.18 -3.86
CA GLU A 92 -3.94 -4.00 -3.55
C GLU A 92 -3.63 -3.39 -2.18
N ASP A 93 -3.97 -2.10 -2.06
CA ASP A 93 -4.14 -1.35 -0.81
C ASP A 93 -3.00 -1.52 0.21
N PRO A 94 -1.74 -1.19 -0.15
CA PRO A 94 -0.61 -1.44 0.71
C PRO A 94 -0.61 -0.53 1.94
N ARG A 95 -0.05 -1.06 3.04
CA ARG A 95 0.29 -0.32 4.26
C ARG A 95 1.75 -0.55 4.58
N ILE A 96 2.45 0.52 4.90
CA ILE A 96 3.90 0.52 5.09
C ILE A 96 4.19 0.86 6.55
N VAL A 97 5.04 0.05 7.17
CA VAL A 97 5.45 0.23 8.56
C VAL A 97 6.95 0.03 8.66
N TRP A 98 7.66 0.96 9.28
CA TRP A 98 9.06 0.76 9.64
C TRP A 98 9.16 -0.15 10.87
N LEU A 99 9.85 -1.29 10.73
CA LEU A 99 10.15 -2.20 11.83
C LEU A 99 11.58 -1.94 12.31
N ALA A 100 11.71 -1.06 13.30
CA ALA A 100 13.00 -0.60 13.81
C ALA A 100 13.91 -1.74 14.30
N ASP A 101 13.35 -2.82 14.84
CA ASP A 101 14.11 -3.97 15.35
C ASP A 101 14.62 -4.91 14.24
N ARG A 102 14.10 -4.78 13.02
CA ARG A 102 14.58 -5.50 11.84
C ARG A 102 15.37 -4.62 10.87
N GLU A 103 15.34 -3.31 11.09
CA GLU A 103 15.84 -2.30 10.16
C GLU A 103 15.27 -2.48 8.74
N GLN A 104 13.97 -2.77 8.66
CA GLN A 104 13.25 -3.03 7.41
C GLN A 104 11.87 -2.36 7.42
N TYR A 105 11.39 -1.99 6.24
CA TYR A 105 10.01 -1.65 6.00
C TYR A 105 9.21 -2.92 5.75
N ALA A 106 8.12 -3.08 6.49
CA ALA A 106 7.12 -4.10 6.26
C ALA A 106 5.95 -3.51 5.47
N ILE A 107 5.54 -4.22 4.43
CA ILE A 107 4.45 -3.84 3.54
C ILE A 107 3.39 -4.93 3.62
N THR A 108 2.30 -4.64 4.30
CA THR A 108 1.11 -5.49 4.26
C THR A 108 0.23 -5.04 3.10
N TYR A 109 -0.24 -5.99 2.30
CA TYR A 109 -1.08 -5.71 1.13
C TYR A 109 -2.07 -6.85 0.91
N VAL A 110 -3.14 -6.56 0.18
CA VAL A 110 -4.10 -7.59 -0.20
C VAL A 110 -3.59 -8.31 -1.44
N SER A 111 -3.48 -9.63 -1.38
CA SER A 111 -3.30 -10.50 -2.54
C SER A 111 -4.65 -11.04 -2.96
N PHE A 112 -5.02 -10.87 -4.24
CA PHE A 112 -6.32 -11.30 -4.74
C PHE A 112 -6.21 -12.51 -5.67
N SER A 113 -7.04 -13.53 -5.41
CA SER A 113 -7.06 -14.77 -6.17
C SER A 113 -8.45 -15.42 -6.19
N ARG A 114 -8.55 -16.57 -6.85
CA ARG A 114 -9.75 -17.43 -6.86
C ARG A 114 -10.26 -17.80 -5.47
N GLY A 115 -9.38 -17.87 -4.46
CA GLY A 115 -9.75 -18.18 -3.08
C GLY A 115 -10.32 -16.98 -2.30
N GLY A 116 -10.42 -15.82 -2.94
CA GLY A 116 -10.76 -14.56 -2.30
C GLY A 116 -9.52 -13.73 -1.93
N PRO A 117 -9.74 -12.55 -1.31
CA PRO A 117 -8.66 -11.67 -0.86
C PRO A 117 -8.05 -12.21 0.43
N LEU A 118 -6.73 -12.13 0.53
CA LEU A 118 -6.01 -12.40 1.77
C LEU A 118 -4.92 -11.37 2.00
N ILE A 119 -4.34 -11.36 3.20
CA ILE A 119 -3.26 -10.47 3.58
C ILE A 119 -1.91 -11.13 3.33
N SER A 120 -1.08 -10.48 2.54
CA SER A 120 0.32 -10.86 2.33
C SER A 120 1.28 -9.82 2.90
N LEU A 121 2.53 -10.25 3.07
CA LEU A 121 3.62 -9.42 3.56
C LEU A 121 4.80 -9.42 2.57
N ALA A 122 5.34 -8.24 2.32
CA ALA A 122 6.65 -8.05 1.72
C ALA A 122 7.54 -7.21 2.65
N LEU A 123 8.85 -7.45 2.61
CA LEU A 123 9.85 -6.68 3.33
C LEU A 123 10.78 -5.98 2.34
N THR A 124 11.23 -4.78 2.68
CA THR A 124 12.24 -4.04 1.90
C THR A 124 13.09 -3.17 2.82
N ARG A 125 14.31 -2.82 2.39
CA ARG A 125 15.16 -1.83 3.07
C ARG A 125 15.24 -0.51 2.30
N ASP A 126 15.01 -0.57 0.98
CA ASP A 126 15.37 0.49 0.03
C ASP A 126 14.23 0.84 -0.95
N PHE A 127 13.09 0.14 -0.88
CA PHE A 127 12.00 0.23 -1.85
C PHE A 127 12.42 -0.04 -3.31
N ARG A 128 13.50 -0.79 -3.50
CA ARG A 128 13.97 -1.28 -4.81
C ARG A 128 13.93 -2.80 -4.86
N HIS A 129 14.35 -3.44 -3.76
CA HIS A 129 14.34 -4.89 -3.60
C HIS A 129 13.28 -5.29 -2.59
N PHE A 130 12.39 -6.21 -2.98
CA PHE A 130 11.28 -6.67 -2.16
C PHE A 130 11.39 -8.17 -1.94
N GLU A 131 11.47 -8.57 -0.68
CA GLU A 131 11.35 -9.96 -0.25
C GLU A 131 9.87 -10.25 0.03
N ARG A 132 9.22 -11.05 -0.81
CA ARG A 132 7.87 -11.54 -0.54
C ARG A 132 7.95 -12.64 0.52
N ILE A 133 7.30 -12.40 1.66
CA ILE A 133 7.15 -13.40 2.73
C ILE A 133 5.93 -14.28 2.44
N GLY A 134 4.92 -13.74 1.75
CA GLY A 134 3.70 -14.44 1.35
C GLY A 134 2.53 -14.21 2.31
N PRO A 135 1.53 -15.10 2.33
CA PRO A 135 0.29 -14.91 3.06
C PRO A 135 0.51 -14.97 4.58
N LEU A 136 -0.02 -13.99 5.30
CA LEU A 136 -0.03 -13.94 6.77
C LEU A 136 -1.26 -14.60 7.38
N LEU A 137 -2.40 -14.50 6.70
CA LEU A 137 -3.72 -14.94 7.18
C LEU A 137 -4.49 -15.63 6.04
N PRO A 138 -5.37 -16.60 6.35
CA PRO A 138 -6.24 -17.21 5.35
C PRO A 138 -7.30 -16.22 4.83
N PRO A 139 -7.81 -16.41 3.60
CA PRO A 139 -8.93 -15.61 3.08
C PRO A 139 -10.26 -15.96 3.78
N GLU A 140 -11.28 -15.09 3.77
CA GLU A 140 -11.29 -13.74 3.19
C GLU A 140 -10.91 -12.68 4.23
N ASP A 141 -9.88 -11.88 3.95
CA ASP A 141 -9.38 -10.85 4.87
C ASP A 141 -8.84 -9.63 4.09
N LYS A 142 -8.95 -8.43 4.68
CA LYS A 142 -8.55 -7.14 4.10
C LYS A 142 -8.10 -6.14 5.18
N ASP A 143 -7.68 -4.95 4.73
CA ASP A 143 -7.48 -3.77 5.58
C ASP A 143 -6.42 -3.96 6.67
N ALA A 144 -5.36 -4.73 6.36
CA ALA A 144 -4.37 -5.08 7.36
C ALA A 144 -3.21 -4.08 7.45
N SER A 145 -2.77 -3.82 8.70
CA SER A 145 -1.60 -3.01 9.01
C SER A 145 -0.91 -3.52 10.26
N LEU A 146 0.41 -3.60 10.21
CA LEU A 146 1.22 -3.87 11.40
C LEU A 146 1.24 -2.66 12.33
N PHE A 147 1.46 -2.90 13.61
CA PHE A 147 1.89 -1.87 14.54
C PHE A 147 3.37 -1.53 14.31
N PRO A 148 3.80 -0.26 14.48
CA PRO A 148 5.17 0.18 14.25
C PRO A 148 6.18 -0.25 15.33
N ARG A 149 5.76 -1.13 16.24
CA ARG A 149 6.59 -1.68 17.32
C ARG A 149 5.99 -2.97 17.86
N ARG A 150 6.81 -3.76 18.53
CA ARG A 150 6.35 -4.90 19.32
C ARG A 150 5.56 -4.44 20.55
N ILE A 151 4.57 -5.24 20.93
CA ILE A 151 3.79 -5.09 22.16
C ILE A 151 3.92 -6.41 22.92
N ARG A 152 4.51 -6.37 24.13
CA ARG A 152 4.82 -7.58 24.91
C ARG A 152 5.59 -8.62 24.06
N ASP A 153 6.68 -8.14 23.45
CA ASP A 153 7.61 -8.89 22.58
C ASP A 153 7.02 -9.55 21.33
N ARG A 154 5.78 -9.21 20.96
CA ARG A 154 5.11 -9.74 19.77
C ARG A 154 4.82 -8.64 18.76
N TYR A 155 4.88 -8.99 17.48
CA TYR A 155 4.29 -8.16 16.44
C TYR A 155 2.77 -8.26 16.51
N VAL A 156 2.09 -7.16 16.23
CA VAL A 156 0.62 -7.07 16.25
C VAL A 156 0.16 -6.59 14.89
N LEU A 157 -0.82 -7.27 14.34
CA LEU A 157 -1.45 -6.97 13.07
C LEU A 157 -2.91 -6.57 13.32
N LEU A 158 -3.30 -5.38 12.88
CA LEU A 158 -4.71 -5.07 12.65
C LEU A 158 -5.09 -5.72 11.33
N HIS A 159 -6.24 -6.37 11.28
CA HIS A 159 -6.78 -7.01 10.08
C HIS A 159 -8.31 -7.07 10.18
N ARG A 160 -8.98 -7.39 9.08
CA ARG A 160 -10.44 -7.38 9.00
C ARG A 160 -10.93 -8.60 8.21
N PRO A 161 -11.29 -9.69 8.93
CA PRO A 161 -11.98 -10.82 8.33
C PRO A 161 -13.28 -10.37 7.68
N ILE A 162 -13.54 -10.88 6.47
CA ILE A 162 -14.82 -10.68 5.79
C ILE A 162 -15.73 -11.84 6.17
N ILE A 163 -16.61 -11.59 7.14
CA ILE A 163 -17.66 -12.54 7.50
C ILE A 163 -18.78 -12.38 6.48
N ARG A 164 -19.10 -13.47 5.79
CA ARG A 164 -20.29 -13.58 4.93
C ARG A 164 -21.43 -14.26 5.68
#